data_AF-A0A3N5QM98-F1
#
_entry.id   AF-A0A3N5QM98-F1
#
_cell.length_a   1.000
_cell.length_b   1.000
_cell.length_c   1.000
_cell.angle_alpha   90.00
_cell.angle_beta   90.00
_cell.angle_gamma   90.00
#
_symmetry.space_group_name_H-M   'P 1'
#
loop_
_entity.id
_entity.type
_entity.pdbx_description
1 polymer ?
#
loop_
_entity_poly.entity_id
_entity_poly.type
_entity_poly.pdbx_seq_one_letter_code
_entity_poly.pdbx_strand_id
1 'polypeptide(L)'
;MADEIKVRVKTTLANGYLADLFDPGEVSITQTTGLKHCPVVDIGTSEEDISFGDISAANIGYCAMRNLDTTNYVDIGPKSGGAMVGMLRLKPGEPQSMRLVPGVTLRAVANTAACKVQFSFYQT
;
A
#
# COMPACT_ATOMS: atom_id res chain seq x y z
N MET A 1 -20.22 -14.86 5.27
CA MET A 1 -20.04 -13.53 5.87
C MET A 1 -19.69 -12.60 4.70
N ALA A 2 -20.18 -11.36 4.70
CA ALA A 2 -19.96 -10.41 3.61
C ALA A 2 -19.60 -9.05 4.22
N ASP A 3 -18.90 -8.22 3.44
CA ASP A 3 -18.57 -6.83 3.77
C ASP A 3 -17.70 -6.64 5.03
N GLU A 4 -16.67 -7.46 5.18
CA GLU A 4 -15.73 -7.40 6.31
C GLU A 4 -14.76 -6.23 6.25
N ILE A 5 -14.39 -5.79 5.05
CA ILE A 5 -13.41 -4.72 4.85
C ILE A 5 -14.15 -3.46 4.40
N LYS A 6 -13.99 -2.38 5.15
CA LYS A 6 -14.53 -1.05 4.81
C LYS A 6 -13.41 -0.11 4.43
N VAL A 7 -13.53 0.51 3.27
CA VAL A 7 -12.54 1.43 2.72
C VAL A 7 -13.19 2.78 2.49
N ARG A 8 -12.55 3.84 2.97
CA ARG A 8 -12.92 5.22 2.67
C ARG A 8 -11.68 6.03 2.33
N VAL A 9 -11.68 6.63 1.14
CA VAL A 9 -10.61 7.53 0.69
C VAL A 9 -11.19 8.93 0.65
N LYS A 10 -10.53 9.87 1.32
CA LYS A 10 -10.92 11.27 1.34
C LYS A 10 -9.71 12.16 1.07
N THR A 11 -9.88 13.11 0.16
CA THR A 11 -8.89 14.15 -0.12
C THR A 11 -9.58 15.50 -0.06
N THR A 12 -8.96 16.46 0.63
CA THR A 12 -9.44 17.83 0.72
C THR A 12 -8.32 18.76 0.33
N LEU A 13 -8.59 19.62 -0.65
CA LEU A 13 -7.69 20.68 -1.07
C LEU A 13 -8.24 22.01 -0.53
N ALA A 14 -7.38 22.78 0.13
CA ALA A 14 -7.66 24.14 0.52
C ALA A 14 -6.40 24.98 0.31
N ASN A 15 -6.41 25.83 -0.72
CA ASN A 15 -5.33 26.75 -1.04
C ASN A 15 -5.88 28.10 -1.50
N GLY A 16 -6.11 29.00 -0.55
CA GLY A 16 -6.77 30.29 -0.83
C GLY A 16 -8.18 30.10 -1.38
N TYR A 17 -8.41 30.56 -2.61
CA TYR A 17 -9.69 30.39 -3.31
C TYR A 17 -9.85 29.04 -4.02
N LEU A 18 -8.78 28.25 -4.17
CA LEU A 18 -8.85 26.91 -4.75
C LEU A 18 -9.20 25.91 -3.65
N ALA A 19 -10.42 25.39 -3.70
CA ALA A 19 -10.91 24.35 -2.82
C ALA A 19 -11.47 23.19 -3.63
N ASP A 20 -11.22 21.96 -3.17
CA ASP A 20 -11.79 20.75 -3.75
C ASP A 20 -12.00 19.68 -2.67
N LEU A 21 -12.99 18.82 -2.89
CA LEU A 21 -13.32 17.71 -2.00
C LEU A 21 -13.57 16.45 -2.83
N PHE A 22 -12.69 15.46 -2.65
CA PHE A 22 -12.90 14.10 -3.10
C PHE A 22 -13.31 13.23 -1.91
N ASP A 23 -14.59 12.89 -1.82
CA ASP A 23 -15.15 11.98 -0.80
C ASP A 23 -16.23 11.11 -1.48
N PRO A 24 -15.83 10.09 -2.27
CA PRO A 24 -16.77 9.21 -2.97
C PRO A 24 -17.60 8.30 -2.04
N GLY A 25 -17.39 8.37 -0.72
CA GLY A 25 -18.06 7.53 0.27
C GLY A 25 -17.26 6.29 0.68
N GLU A 26 -17.94 5.36 1.35
CA GLU A 26 -17.38 4.09 1.81
C GLU A 26 -17.65 2.98 0.79
N VAL A 27 -16.65 2.15 0.55
CA VAL A 27 -16.77 0.91 -0.22
C VAL A 27 -16.57 -0.27 0.73
N SER A 28 -17.52 -1.21 0.69
CA SER A 28 -17.40 -2.49 1.37
C SER A 28 -16.79 -3.53 0.44
N ILE A 29 -15.90 -4.37 0.97
CA ILE A 29 -15.26 -5.47 0.26
C ILE A 29 -15.44 -6.73 1.09
N THR A 30 -15.94 -7.78 0.44
CA THR A 30 -16.06 -9.12 1.03
C THR A 30 -14.75 -9.88 0.96
N GLN A 31 -14.39 -10.59 2.02
CA GLN A 31 -13.26 -11.53 2.01
C GLN A 31 -13.74 -12.93 1.60
N THR A 32 -12.99 -13.60 0.73
CA THR A 32 -13.22 -15.02 0.41
C THR A 32 -12.73 -15.94 1.54
N THR A 33 -11.58 -15.62 2.13
CA THR A 33 -10.94 -16.32 3.25
C THR A 33 -10.49 -15.29 4.28
N GLY A 34 -10.68 -15.57 5.57
CA GLY A 34 -10.28 -14.68 6.67
C GLY A 34 -8.77 -14.58 6.91
N LEU A 35 -8.00 -14.20 5.88
CA LEU A 35 -6.56 -14.02 5.93
C LEU A 35 -6.21 -12.53 5.85
N LYS A 36 -5.26 -12.13 6.69
CA LYS A 36 -4.61 -10.81 6.68
C LYS A 36 -3.13 -10.97 6.99
N HIS A 37 -2.31 -10.09 6.46
CA HIS A 37 -0.88 -10.02 6.78
C HIS A 37 -0.48 -8.57 7.03
N CYS A 38 0.00 -8.26 8.23
CA CYS A 38 0.29 -6.89 8.66
C CYS A 38 1.74 -6.73 9.16
N PRO A 39 2.77 -6.86 8.29
CA PRO A 39 4.15 -6.74 8.71
C PRO A 39 4.59 -5.27 8.81
N VAL A 40 5.57 -5.01 9.66
CA VAL A 40 6.44 -3.83 9.52
C VAL A 40 7.74 -4.32 8.91
N VAL A 41 8.08 -3.78 7.74
CA VAL A 41 9.26 -4.18 6.97
C VAL A 41 10.27 -3.04 7.01
N ASP A 42 11.54 -3.38 7.21
CA ASP A 42 12.65 -2.43 7.17
C ASP A 42 13.16 -2.34 5.74
N ILE A 43 12.70 -1.32 5.00
CA ILE A 43 12.94 -1.22 3.56
C ILE A 43 14.31 -0.61 3.28
N GLY A 44 15.20 -1.35 2.62
CA GLY A 44 16.56 -0.93 2.30
C GLY A 44 16.68 -0.04 1.06
N THR A 45 17.90 0.40 0.77
CA THR A 45 18.21 1.18 -0.46
C THR A 45 18.39 0.31 -1.71
N SER A 46 18.25 -1.00 -1.55
CA SER A 46 18.20 -1.97 -2.64
C SER A 46 16.77 -2.45 -2.80
N GLU A 47 16.36 -2.69 -4.03
CA GLU A 47 15.03 -3.24 -4.33
C GLU A 47 14.78 -4.57 -3.61
N GLU A 48 13.64 -4.68 -2.92
CA GLU A 48 13.25 -5.92 -2.25
C GLU A 48 11.79 -6.31 -2.49
N ASP A 49 11.56 -7.62 -2.61
CA ASP A 49 10.23 -8.18 -2.80
C ASP A 49 9.49 -8.21 -1.46
N ILE A 50 8.28 -7.66 -1.43
CA ILE A 50 7.46 -7.61 -0.22
C ILE A 50 6.65 -8.90 -0.11
N SER A 51 6.82 -9.62 0.98
CA SER A 51 6.05 -10.83 1.26
C SER A 51 4.60 -10.50 1.61
N PHE A 52 3.66 -11.28 1.07
CA PHE A 52 2.25 -11.25 1.47
C PHE A 52 1.93 -12.24 2.61
N GLY A 53 2.96 -12.88 3.18
CA GLY A 53 2.80 -13.89 4.22
C GLY A 53 2.03 -15.11 3.68
N ASP A 54 0.98 -15.50 4.40
CA ASP A 54 0.13 -16.65 4.04
C ASP A 54 -0.92 -16.33 2.97
N ILE A 55 -1.03 -15.07 2.53
CA ILE A 55 -1.92 -14.68 1.45
C ILE A 55 -1.18 -14.95 0.13
N SER A 56 -1.73 -15.85 -0.70
CA SER A 56 -1.17 -16.05 -2.03
C SER A 56 -1.32 -14.79 -2.88
N ALA A 57 -0.35 -14.51 -3.75
CA ALA A 57 -0.43 -13.36 -4.66
C ALA A 57 -1.67 -13.42 -5.58
N ALA A 58 -2.24 -14.60 -5.84
CA ALA A 58 -3.47 -14.75 -6.61
C ALA A 58 -4.73 -14.27 -5.87
N ASN A 59 -4.69 -14.21 -4.53
CA ASN A 59 -5.84 -13.88 -3.70
C ASN A 59 -5.67 -12.55 -2.94
N ILE A 60 -4.57 -11.83 -3.20
CA ILE A 60 -4.36 -10.50 -2.63
C ILE A 60 -5.36 -9.52 -3.25
N GLY A 61 -6.06 -8.78 -2.39
CA GLY A 61 -7.08 -7.85 -2.82
C GLY A 61 -6.73 -6.42 -2.54
N TYR A 62 -6.45 -6.12 -1.27
CA TYR A 62 -6.30 -4.76 -0.79
C TYR A 62 -5.02 -4.59 0.02
N CYS A 63 -4.33 -3.48 -0.17
CA CYS A 63 -3.20 -3.06 0.67
C CYS A 63 -3.45 -1.67 1.22
N ALA A 64 -3.26 -1.54 2.53
CA ALA A 64 -2.97 -0.27 3.17
C ALA A 64 -1.51 -0.27 3.62
N MET A 65 -0.84 0.87 3.44
CA MET A 65 0.56 1.03 3.77
C MET A 65 0.82 2.40 4.37
N ARG A 66 1.83 2.48 5.25
CA ARG A 66 2.26 3.73 5.86
C ARG A 66 3.76 3.75 6.06
N ASN A 67 4.39 4.82 5.61
CA ASN A 67 5.79 5.06 5.92
C ASN A 67 5.89 5.58 7.36
N LEU A 68 6.60 4.84 8.21
CA LEU A 68 6.83 5.20 9.62
C LEU A 68 8.08 6.05 9.80
N ASP A 69 8.87 6.25 8.75
CA ASP A 69 9.99 7.19 8.75
C ASP A 69 9.50 8.65 8.73
N THR A 70 10.37 9.55 9.19
CA THR A 70 10.09 11.00 9.32
C THR A 70 10.88 11.85 8.32
N THR A 71 11.80 11.25 7.56
CA THR A 71 12.79 11.95 6.73
C THR A 71 12.87 11.43 5.31
N ASN A 72 12.79 10.12 5.11
CA ASN A 72 13.06 9.46 3.84
C ASN A 72 11.78 8.87 3.23
N TYR A 73 11.71 8.89 1.90
CA TYR A 73 10.60 8.31 1.15
C TYR A 73 10.94 6.90 0.66
N VAL A 74 9.88 6.14 0.36
CA VAL A 74 9.96 4.81 -0.22
C VAL A 74 9.21 4.79 -1.54
N ASP A 75 9.87 4.33 -2.59
CA ASP A 75 9.22 4.05 -3.86
C ASP A 75 8.71 2.61 -3.87
N ILE A 76 7.50 2.40 -4.38
CA ILE A 76 6.78 1.13 -4.37
C ILE A 76 6.23 0.88 -5.76
N GLY A 77 6.30 -0.37 -6.24
CA GLY A 77 5.69 -0.74 -7.49
C GLY A 77 5.81 -2.23 -7.84
N PRO A 78 5.21 -2.65 -8.96
CA PRO A 78 5.28 -4.03 -9.40
C PRO A 78 6.68 -4.39 -9.89
N LYS A 79 7.08 -5.64 -9.63
CA LYS A 79 8.24 -6.25 -10.29
C LYS A 79 7.88 -6.59 -11.74
N SER A 80 8.69 -6.14 -12.69
CA SER A 80 8.57 -6.48 -14.10
C SER A 80 9.96 -6.73 -14.69
N GLY A 81 10.14 -7.85 -15.39
CA GLY A 81 11.44 -8.20 -15.98
C GLY A 81 12.60 -8.31 -14.99
N GLY A 82 12.31 -8.52 -13.69
CA GLY A 82 13.32 -8.64 -12.63
C GLY A 82 13.67 -7.32 -11.91
N ALA A 83 13.16 -6.18 -12.37
CA ALA A 83 13.36 -4.86 -11.76
C ALA A 83 12.04 -4.28 -11.22
N MET A 84 12.13 -3.31 -10.30
CA MET A 84 10.98 -2.54 -9.88
C MET A 84 10.56 -1.55 -10.97
N VAL A 85 9.25 -1.48 -11.24
CA VAL A 85 8.65 -0.36 -11.96
C VAL A 85 8.05 0.58 -10.94
N GLY A 86 8.72 1.69 -10.63
CA GLY A 86 8.20 2.68 -9.66
C GLY A 86 6.82 3.18 -10.06
N MET A 87 5.84 3.03 -9.16
CA MET A 87 4.45 3.40 -9.41
C MET A 87 3.92 4.38 -8.36
N LEU A 88 4.34 4.20 -7.10
CA LEU A 88 3.91 5.00 -5.96
C LEU A 88 5.14 5.48 -5.21
N ARG A 89 5.04 6.69 -4.65
CA ARG A 89 5.99 7.23 -3.70
C ARG A 89 5.29 7.50 -2.39
N LEU A 90 5.75 6.84 -1.33
CA LEU A 90 5.22 7.00 0.02
C LEU A 90 6.15 7.93 0.79
N LYS A 91 5.75 9.19 0.95
CA LYS A 91 6.55 10.17 1.69
C LYS A 91 6.54 9.87 3.19
N PRO A 92 7.48 10.45 3.96
CA PRO A 92 7.52 10.30 5.41
C PRO A 92 6.16 10.53 6.07
N GLY A 93 5.75 9.60 6.92
CA GLY A 93 4.50 9.67 7.69
C GLY A 93 3.19 9.46 6.91
N GLU A 94 3.22 9.48 5.56
CA GLU A 94 2.01 9.40 4.74
C GLU A 94 1.41 7.99 4.73
N PRO A 95 0.09 7.85 4.94
CA PRO A 95 -0.64 6.63 4.65
C PRO A 95 -1.07 6.61 3.17
N GLN A 96 -1.10 5.42 2.59
CA GLN A 96 -1.67 5.18 1.27
C GLN A 96 -2.41 3.86 1.26
N SER A 97 -3.48 3.76 0.47
CA SER A 97 -4.19 2.50 0.28
C SER A 97 -4.59 2.31 -1.17
N MET A 98 -4.53 1.07 -1.65
CA MET A 98 -4.82 0.73 -3.03
C MET A 98 -5.31 -0.72 -3.15
N ARG A 99 -6.01 -0.98 -4.25
CA ARG A 99 -6.32 -2.35 -4.67
C ARG A 99 -5.17 -2.92 -5.50
N LEU A 100 -4.79 -4.16 -5.23
CA LEU A 100 -3.76 -4.86 -6.01
C LEU A 100 -4.42 -5.72 -7.06
N VAL A 101 -3.74 -5.84 -8.19
CA VAL A 101 -4.12 -6.81 -9.23
C VAL A 101 -3.64 -8.20 -8.78
N PRO A 102 -4.49 -9.23 -8.84
CA PRO A 102 -4.08 -10.60 -8.57
C PRO A 102 -2.83 -11.02 -9.37
N GLY A 103 -1.88 -11.66 -8.70
CA GLY A 103 -0.62 -12.15 -9.26
C GLY A 103 0.53 -11.13 -9.28
N VAL A 104 0.29 -9.88 -8.85
CA VAL A 104 1.35 -8.87 -8.77
C VAL A 104 2.38 -9.24 -7.69
N THR A 105 3.67 -9.06 -7.99
CA THR A 105 4.73 -9.05 -6.96
C THR A 105 5.06 -7.61 -6.62
N LEU A 106 4.79 -7.21 -5.38
CA LEU A 106 5.08 -5.86 -4.90
C LEU A 106 6.55 -5.76 -4.50
N ARG A 107 7.20 -4.67 -4.88
CA ARG A 107 8.58 -4.37 -4.56
C ARG A 107 8.70 -2.94 -4.04
N ALA A 108 9.63 -2.72 -3.13
CA ALA A 108 9.89 -1.41 -2.57
C ALA A 108 11.39 -1.11 -2.50
N VAL A 109 11.73 0.17 -2.48
CA VAL A 109 13.10 0.67 -2.30
C VAL A 109 13.07 2.02 -1.60
N ALA A 110 13.91 2.18 -0.58
CA ALA A 110 14.10 3.44 0.12
C ALA A 110 15.14 4.31 -0.58
N ASN A 111 15.02 5.63 -0.44
CA ASN A 111 15.89 6.55 -1.17
C ASN A 111 17.34 6.61 -0.65
N THR A 112 17.50 6.97 0.61
CA THR A 112 18.79 7.40 1.20
C THR A 112 19.22 6.51 2.37
N ALA A 113 18.28 6.01 3.16
CA ALA A 113 18.52 5.09 4.27
C ALA A 113 17.32 4.17 4.46
N ALA A 114 17.51 3.09 5.24
CA ALA A 114 16.45 2.14 5.50
C ALA A 114 15.24 2.80 6.17
N CYS A 115 14.04 2.48 5.70
CA CYS A 115 12.78 3.07 6.16
C CYS A 115 11.84 1.98 6.66
N LYS A 116 11.28 2.14 7.86
CA LYS A 116 10.24 1.23 8.34
C LYS A 116 8.90 1.53 7.67
N VAL A 117 8.35 0.57 6.95
CA VAL A 117 7.04 0.68 6.31
C VAL A 117 6.10 -0.36 6.92
N GLN A 118 4.95 0.11 7.41
CA GLN A 118 3.87 -0.77 7.82
C GLN A 118 3.06 -1.14 6.58
N PHE A 119 2.91 -2.43 6.31
CA PHE A 119 1.97 -2.95 5.31
C PHE A 119 0.80 -3.64 6.00
N SER A 120 -0.36 -3.62 5.35
CA SER A 120 -1.57 -4.30 5.79
C SER A 120 -2.26 -4.85 4.55
N PHE A 121 -2.01 -6.13 4.31
CA PHE A 121 -2.53 -6.91 3.21
C PHE A 121 -3.80 -7.64 3.65
N TYR A 122 -4.84 -7.52 2.85
CA TYR A 122 -6.11 -8.20 3.06
C TYR A 122 -6.45 -9.04 1.84
N GLN A 123 -6.78 -10.30 2.09
CA GLN A 123 -7.35 -11.18 1.09
C GLN A 123 -8.75 -10.66 0.73
N THR A 124 -9.09 -10.64 -0.57
CA THR A 124 -10.46 -10.36 -1.03
C THR A 124 -10.85 -11.41 -2.04
#